data_AF-A0A381SM29-F1
#
_entry.id   AF-A0A381SM29-F1
#
_cell.length_a   1.000
_cell.length_b   1.000
_cell.length_c   1.000
_cell.angle_alpha   90.00
_cell.angle_beta   90.00
_cell.angle_gamma   90.00
#
_symmetry.space_group_name_H-M   'P 1'
#
loop_
_entity.id
_entity.type
_entity.pdbx_description
1 polymer ?
#
loop_
_entity_poly.entity_id
_entity_poly.type
_entity_poly.pdbx_seq_one_letter_code
_entity_poly.pdbx_strand_id
1 'polypeptide(L)'
;MDLSHTVRKILGVLTLGLGISFGQKIVHMNGTYDLDGDALLEFIALELDPNEDVFPTTVRYYEIDADGYQTLIWEFTPPLALEGQFVDAQIGDMDGDGAPELALVMNLSRFGDNATPHVFVATYSWDGAYFSELPSATLDVGKENRSLRCNNFQLLDQDADGDQELVLALGSPFRGFAIVNASASGLSLTKKVRPNELLVGSGLLYVGVVDYDGDGYDDVLALSPEGHTIKAQPFYNIGGVFDSGHLVRKKIDGLSGILPYSIELTDWDADGFFDVMVPFNSGDIAAFTLTPATLVIDEVPVNPGPLSQVALEDFNQDTYQDMLMLSSDINALTLVSGEDSGVEGVENAMRHIPSEMQVFAMVPMSKAGQYTGNVLVSGWDGKENSTYIIQLGKISDRLDQGYLITSDFISNRLPDLLSNVQDDEPAIPEVYIEVLPDDKEPLQPQQAEKIITDLGQSPGSYIPNTLTLEQKEGKVLREQPKASIPKKIARTLEQPKRPRPKETVGERLPKHILPRYVLTPGQPFLYDIPKDSTDEFYSFRWENPPPKGMYFLYESKSINWVPTEKQLDAFPISYLARMKVDEIVESTTASTED
;
A
#
# COMPACT_ATOMS: atom_id res chain seq x y z
N MET A 1 -65.64 -43.03 -15.01
CA MET A 1 -65.09 -43.47 -13.71
C MET A 1 -63.81 -44.22 -14.02
N ASP A 2 -62.76 -43.89 -13.27
CA ASP A 2 -61.38 -44.36 -13.33
C ASP A 2 -60.57 -44.14 -14.62
N LEU A 3 -59.57 -43.27 -14.52
CA LEU A 3 -58.22 -43.58 -14.98
C LEU A 3 -57.17 -42.67 -14.30
N SER A 4 -56.37 -43.30 -13.43
CA SER A 4 -54.90 -43.20 -13.39
C SER A 4 -54.24 -41.82 -13.27
N HIS A 5 -53.86 -41.48 -12.04
CA HIS A 5 -52.78 -40.53 -11.74
C HIS A 5 -51.45 -41.08 -12.27
N THR A 6 -50.87 -40.41 -13.28
CA THR A 6 -49.48 -40.65 -13.71
C THR A 6 -48.63 -39.48 -13.24
N VAL A 7 -48.03 -39.61 -12.06
CA VAL A 7 -46.97 -38.72 -11.58
C VAL A 7 -45.69 -39.10 -12.31
N ARG A 8 -45.25 -38.25 -13.24
CA ARG A 8 -43.91 -38.35 -13.86
C ARG A 8 -42.87 -37.97 -12.80
N LYS A 9 -42.25 -38.97 -12.17
CA LYS A 9 -40.97 -38.79 -11.49
C LYS A 9 -39.88 -38.71 -12.56
N ILE A 10 -39.34 -37.52 -12.77
CA ILE A 10 -38.08 -37.33 -13.50
C ILE A 10 -36.98 -37.79 -12.54
N LEU A 11 -36.40 -38.95 -12.84
CA LEU A 11 -35.22 -39.46 -12.17
C LEU A 11 -34.04 -38.65 -12.70
N GLY A 12 -33.61 -37.64 -11.93
CA GLY A 12 -32.35 -36.96 -12.15
C GLY A 12 -31.22 -37.96 -11.91
N VAL A 13 -30.53 -38.35 -12.97
CA VAL A 13 -29.25 -39.04 -12.86
C VAL A 13 -28.26 -37.99 -12.40
N LEU A 14 -27.95 -38.01 -11.10
CA LEU A 14 -26.82 -37.27 -10.53
C LEU A 14 -25.56 -38.02 -11.00
N THR A 15 -25.01 -37.62 -12.15
CA THR A 15 -23.64 -37.99 -12.51
C THR A 15 -22.71 -37.25 -11.58
N LEU A 16 -22.37 -37.90 -10.45
CA LEU A 16 -21.22 -37.52 -9.64
C LEU A 16 -19.98 -37.85 -10.48
N GLY A 17 -19.53 -36.88 -11.27
CA GLY A 17 -18.22 -36.94 -11.88
C GLY A 17 -17.19 -36.87 -10.75
N LEU A 18 -16.67 -38.01 -10.33
CA LEU A 18 -15.34 -38.04 -9.71
C LEU A 18 -14.36 -37.61 -10.81
N GLY A 19 -14.14 -36.31 -10.91
CA GLY A 19 -12.95 -35.78 -11.54
C GLY A 19 -11.77 -36.29 -10.71
N ILE A 20 -10.94 -37.12 -11.32
CA ILE A 20 -9.61 -37.38 -10.80
C ILE A 20 -8.90 -36.04 -10.95
N SER A 21 -8.80 -35.27 -9.86
CA SER A 21 -7.97 -34.07 -9.83
C SER A 21 -6.54 -34.55 -9.97
N PHE A 22 -5.98 -34.44 -11.17
CA PHE A 22 -4.52 -34.42 -11.28
C PHE A 22 -4.05 -33.21 -10.47
N GLY A 23 -3.02 -33.39 -9.65
CA GLY A 23 -2.53 -32.32 -8.79
C GLY A 23 -2.16 -31.12 -9.66
N GLN A 24 -2.70 -29.95 -9.37
CA GLN A 24 -2.17 -28.73 -9.96
C GLN A 24 -0.86 -28.39 -9.25
N LYS A 25 0.12 -27.94 -10.03
CA LYS A 25 1.44 -27.55 -9.54
C LYS A 25 1.38 -26.11 -9.06
N ILE A 26 1.80 -25.86 -7.82
CA ILE A 26 1.98 -24.49 -7.32
C ILE A 26 3.27 -23.92 -7.92
N VAL A 27 3.17 -22.77 -8.57
CA VAL A 27 4.32 -22.09 -9.22
C VAL A 27 4.69 -20.77 -8.55
N HIS A 28 3.81 -20.23 -7.71
CA HIS A 28 4.08 -19.07 -6.89
C HIS A 28 3.22 -19.14 -5.62
N MET A 29 3.80 -18.68 -4.50
CA MET A 29 3.15 -18.52 -3.21
C MET A 29 3.34 -17.08 -2.76
N ASN A 30 2.25 -16.45 -2.29
CA ASN A 30 2.25 -15.10 -1.77
C ASN A 30 1.64 -15.11 -0.35
N GLY A 31 2.39 -14.57 0.62
CA GLY A 31 2.08 -14.67 2.05
C GLY A 31 3.35 -14.80 2.91
N THR A 32 3.28 -15.39 4.11
CA THR A 32 2.07 -15.85 4.82
C THR A 32 1.30 -14.73 5.52
N TYR A 33 0.01 -14.94 5.77
CA TYR A 33 -0.90 -14.01 6.43
C TYR A 33 -1.59 -14.66 7.63
N ASP A 34 -2.15 -13.86 8.54
CA ASP A 34 -3.07 -14.29 9.63
C ASP A 34 -4.28 -13.33 9.54
N LEU A 35 -5.07 -13.47 8.46
CA LEU A 35 -6.08 -12.48 8.08
C LEU A 35 -7.35 -12.54 8.92
N ASP A 36 -7.71 -13.72 9.40
CA ASP A 36 -8.88 -13.91 10.27
C ASP A 36 -8.53 -13.79 11.77
N GLY A 37 -7.24 -13.70 12.10
CA GLY A 37 -6.73 -13.50 13.45
C GLY A 37 -6.84 -14.75 14.32
N ASP A 38 -6.97 -15.94 13.71
CA ASP A 38 -7.12 -17.20 14.43
C ASP A 38 -5.79 -17.85 14.85
N ALA A 39 -4.68 -17.21 14.50
CA ALA A 39 -3.30 -17.61 14.75
C ALA A 39 -2.73 -18.72 13.84
N LEU A 40 -3.51 -19.24 12.90
CA LEU A 40 -3.03 -20.03 11.77
C LEU A 40 -2.48 -19.09 10.70
N LEU A 41 -1.86 -19.69 9.67
CA LEU A 41 -1.24 -18.93 8.61
C LEU A 41 -1.86 -19.29 7.26
N GLU A 42 -2.18 -18.27 6.48
CA GLU A 42 -2.76 -18.41 5.16
C GLU A 42 -1.79 -17.96 4.07
N PHE A 43 -2.00 -18.44 2.86
CA PHE A 43 -1.24 -18.00 1.69
C PHE A 43 -2.06 -18.14 0.42
N ILE A 44 -1.71 -17.33 -0.58
CA ILE A 44 -2.22 -17.45 -1.94
C ILE A 44 -1.27 -18.34 -2.74
N ALA A 45 -1.84 -19.21 -3.57
CA ALA A 45 -1.13 -20.02 -4.52
C ALA A 45 -1.59 -19.72 -5.96
N LEU A 46 -0.63 -19.50 -6.86
CA LEU A 46 -0.86 -19.56 -8.30
C LEU A 46 -0.53 -20.96 -8.78
N GLU A 47 -1.47 -21.59 -9.48
CA GLU A 47 -1.37 -22.99 -9.88
C GLU A 47 -1.62 -23.22 -11.37
N LEU A 48 -1.02 -24.29 -11.91
CA LEU A 48 -1.20 -24.74 -13.29
C LEU A 48 -1.16 -26.27 -13.42
N ASP A 49 -1.74 -26.81 -14.49
CA ASP A 49 -1.48 -28.20 -14.90
C ASP A 49 -0.23 -28.24 -15.79
N PRO A 50 0.89 -28.84 -15.36
CA PRO A 50 2.13 -28.82 -16.15
C PRO A 50 2.05 -29.62 -17.46
N ASN A 51 0.99 -30.41 -17.68
CA ASN A 51 0.77 -31.14 -18.94
C ASN A 51 0.00 -30.31 -19.98
N GLU A 52 -0.81 -29.35 -19.55
CA GLU A 52 -1.70 -28.56 -20.41
C GLU A 52 -1.26 -27.09 -20.49
N ASP A 53 -0.76 -26.54 -19.39
CA ASP A 53 -0.53 -25.12 -19.17
C ASP A 53 0.95 -24.78 -19.04
N VAL A 54 1.30 -23.57 -19.49
CA VAL A 54 2.65 -22.98 -19.32
C VAL A 54 2.66 -21.88 -18.25
N PHE A 55 1.49 -21.30 -17.99
CA PHE A 55 1.30 -20.16 -17.08
C PHE A 55 0.19 -20.49 -16.09
N PRO A 56 0.14 -19.86 -14.91
CA PRO A 56 -0.90 -20.10 -13.91
C PRO A 56 -2.30 -19.81 -14.46
N THR A 57 -3.21 -20.77 -14.25
CA THR A 57 -4.61 -20.74 -14.72
C THR A 57 -5.62 -20.80 -13.56
N THR A 58 -5.15 -21.03 -12.33
CA THR A 58 -5.97 -21.08 -11.13
C THR A 58 -5.29 -20.29 -10.00
N VAL A 59 -6.09 -19.59 -9.19
CA VAL A 59 -5.68 -18.97 -7.93
C VAL A 59 -6.40 -19.65 -6.79
N ARG A 60 -5.67 -20.01 -5.73
CA ARG A 60 -6.22 -20.59 -4.52
C ARG A 60 -5.73 -19.85 -3.28
N TYR A 61 -6.58 -19.82 -2.27
CA TYR A 61 -6.26 -19.32 -0.94
C TYR A 61 -6.37 -20.49 0.04
N TYR A 62 -5.27 -20.74 0.73
CA TYR A 62 -5.12 -21.87 1.64
C TYR A 62 -4.86 -21.39 3.06
N GLU A 63 -5.39 -22.12 4.02
CA GLU A 63 -5.03 -22.03 5.44
C GLU A 63 -4.15 -23.21 5.82
N ILE A 64 -3.08 -22.97 6.58
CA ILE A 64 -2.19 -23.99 7.10
C ILE A 64 -2.71 -24.38 8.49
N ASP A 65 -3.18 -25.62 8.63
CA ASP A 65 -3.69 -26.11 9.90
C ASP A 65 -2.57 -26.32 10.95
N ALA A 66 -2.96 -26.62 12.19
CA ALA A 66 -2.04 -26.83 13.29
C ALA A 66 -1.07 -28.01 13.10
N ASP A 67 -1.39 -28.96 12.21
CA ASP A 67 -0.54 -30.09 11.85
C ASP A 67 0.35 -29.78 10.62
N GLY A 68 0.22 -28.59 10.03
CA GLY A 68 0.99 -28.12 8.87
C GLY A 68 0.40 -28.50 7.51
N TYR A 69 -0.84 -29.01 7.46
CA TYR A 69 -1.52 -29.33 6.20
C TYR A 69 -2.31 -28.13 5.68
N GLN A 70 -2.32 -27.99 4.36
CA GLN A 70 -3.10 -26.94 3.69
C GLN A 70 -4.58 -27.33 3.56
N THR A 71 -5.46 -26.43 3.95
CA THR A 71 -6.90 -26.50 3.76
C THR A 71 -7.32 -25.45 2.74
N LEU A 72 -8.02 -25.87 1.67
CA LEU A 72 -8.51 -24.95 0.65
C LEU A 72 -9.70 -24.15 1.19
N ILE A 73 -9.56 -22.83 1.26
CA ILE A 73 -10.61 -21.91 1.74
C ILE A 73 -11.33 -21.24 0.57
N TRP A 74 -10.58 -20.81 -0.45
CA TRP A 74 -11.14 -20.10 -1.60
C TRP A 74 -10.40 -20.45 -2.90
N GLU A 75 -11.12 -20.50 -4.01
CA GLU A 75 -10.57 -20.79 -5.34
C GLU A 75 -11.23 -19.91 -6.40
N PHE A 76 -10.43 -19.46 -7.37
CA PHE A 76 -10.94 -18.86 -8.60
C PHE A 76 -10.21 -19.38 -9.84
N THR A 77 -11.03 -19.74 -10.84
CA THR A 77 -10.59 -20.07 -12.18
C THR A 77 -11.46 -19.27 -13.17
N PRO A 78 -10.89 -18.63 -14.20
CA PRO A 78 -11.67 -17.89 -15.20
C PRO A 78 -12.73 -18.78 -15.88
N PRO A 79 -13.88 -18.23 -16.28
CA PRO A 79 -14.88 -18.98 -17.04
C PRO A 79 -14.31 -19.58 -18.32
N LEU A 80 -14.73 -20.79 -18.72
CA LEU A 80 -14.27 -21.50 -19.92
C LEU A 80 -14.35 -20.70 -21.26
N ALA A 81 -15.13 -19.61 -21.30
CA ALA A 81 -15.22 -18.74 -22.47
C ALA A 81 -14.06 -17.72 -22.56
N LEU A 82 -13.25 -17.60 -21.50
CA LEU A 82 -12.07 -16.76 -21.41
C LEU A 82 -10.85 -17.66 -21.29
N GLU A 83 -9.95 -17.57 -22.27
CA GLU A 83 -8.66 -18.26 -22.25
C GLU A 83 -7.58 -17.25 -21.85
N GLY A 84 -6.67 -17.64 -20.97
CA GLY A 84 -5.62 -16.75 -20.53
C GLY A 84 -4.86 -17.25 -19.33
N GLN A 85 -4.17 -16.32 -18.68
CA GLN A 85 -3.29 -16.61 -17.56
C GLN A 85 -3.41 -15.52 -16.49
N PHE A 86 -3.11 -15.91 -15.26
CA PHE A 86 -2.85 -14.95 -14.19
C PHE A 86 -1.51 -14.28 -14.42
N VAL A 87 -1.48 -12.97 -14.19
CA VAL A 87 -0.25 -12.20 -14.10
C VAL A 87 0.31 -12.39 -12.71
N ASP A 88 -0.47 -12.04 -11.70
CA ASP A 88 -0.15 -12.24 -10.28
C ASP A 88 -1.43 -12.11 -9.41
N ALA A 89 -1.32 -12.36 -8.10
CA ALA A 89 -2.35 -12.18 -7.08
C ALA A 89 -1.73 -11.57 -5.80
N GLN A 90 -2.26 -10.43 -5.34
CA GLN A 90 -1.73 -9.71 -4.16
C GLN A 90 -2.86 -9.26 -3.25
N ILE A 91 -2.54 -9.09 -1.96
CA ILE A 91 -3.48 -8.66 -0.92
C ILE A 91 -3.09 -7.27 -0.44
N GLY A 92 -4.07 -6.40 -0.28
CA GLY A 92 -3.89 -5.03 0.20
C GLY A 92 -5.21 -4.32 0.45
N ASP A 93 -5.20 -3.26 1.26
CA ASP A 93 -6.36 -2.38 1.50
C ASP A 93 -6.47 -1.39 0.34
N MET A 94 -7.32 -1.71 -0.64
CA MET A 94 -7.41 -0.98 -1.90
C MET A 94 -8.52 0.06 -1.89
N ASP A 95 -9.52 -0.09 -1.03
CA ASP A 95 -10.63 0.86 -0.93
C ASP A 95 -10.62 1.74 0.34
N GLY A 96 -9.59 1.55 1.19
CA GLY A 96 -9.27 2.37 2.34
C GLY A 96 -10.20 2.14 3.54
N ASP A 97 -10.89 1.00 3.58
CA ASP A 97 -11.83 0.67 4.66
C ASP A 97 -11.16 -0.05 5.85
N GLY A 98 -9.88 -0.39 5.72
CA GLY A 98 -9.07 -1.07 6.73
C GLY A 98 -9.16 -2.60 6.70
N ALA A 99 -10.01 -3.19 5.85
CA ALA A 99 -9.99 -4.59 5.51
C ALA A 99 -9.18 -4.82 4.22
N PRO A 100 -8.51 -5.97 4.08
CA PRO A 100 -7.74 -6.25 2.88
C PRO A 100 -8.62 -6.80 1.74
N GLU A 101 -8.34 -6.38 0.51
CA GLU A 101 -8.85 -6.98 -0.72
C GLU A 101 -7.82 -7.93 -1.34
N LEU A 102 -8.32 -8.96 -2.02
CA LEU A 102 -7.54 -9.74 -2.97
C LEU A 102 -7.64 -9.13 -4.37
N ALA A 103 -6.52 -8.68 -4.93
CA ALA A 103 -6.40 -8.24 -6.32
C ALA A 103 -5.87 -9.36 -7.21
N LEU A 104 -6.61 -9.63 -8.29
CA LEU A 104 -6.20 -10.50 -9.37
C LEU A 104 -6.02 -9.70 -10.65
N VAL A 105 -4.83 -9.83 -11.26
CA VAL A 105 -4.56 -9.29 -12.60
C VAL A 105 -4.39 -10.45 -13.57
N MET A 106 -5.12 -10.40 -14.69
CA MET A 106 -5.17 -11.49 -15.67
C MET A 106 -5.00 -10.97 -17.09
N ASN A 107 -4.31 -11.75 -17.92
CA ASN A 107 -4.26 -11.56 -19.36
C ASN A 107 -5.24 -12.55 -20.02
N LEU A 108 -6.47 -12.12 -20.32
CA LEU A 108 -7.52 -12.99 -20.88
C LEU A 108 -7.90 -12.61 -22.31
N SER A 109 -8.28 -13.59 -23.10
CA SER A 109 -8.82 -13.48 -24.46
C SER A 109 -10.20 -14.12 -24.51
N ARG A 110 -11.13 -13.52 -25.26
CA ARG A 110 -12.48 -14.10 -25.45
C ARG A 110 -12.45 -15.16 -26.55
N PHE A 111 -13.11 -16.29 -26.30
CA PHE A 111 -13.25 -17.35 -27.28
C PHE A 111 -13.92 -16.85 -28.57
N GLY A 112 -13.26 -17.03 -29.72
CA GLY A 112 -13.77 -16.67 -31.04
C GLY A 112 -13.46 -15.25 -31.53
N ASP A 113 -12.94 -14.36 -30.66
CA ASP A 113 -12.22 -13.17 -31.11
C ASP A 113 -10.78 -13.59 -31.42
N ASN A 114 -10.28 -13.29 -32.63
CA ASN A 114 -8.92 -13.65 -33.03
C ASN A 114 -7.86 -12.98 -32.12
N ALA A 115 -7.49 -13.67 -31.03
CA ALA A 115 -6.23 -13.60 -30.28
C ALA A 115 -5.76 -12.24 -29.72
N THR A 116 -6.65 -11.30 -29.40
CA THR A 116 -6.24 -10.07 -28.69
C THR A 116 -6.46 -10.21 -27.19
N PRO A 117 -5.43 -10.57 -26.39
CA PRO A 117 -5.55 -10.55 -24.94
C PRO A 117 -5.81 -9.14 -24.46
N HIS A 118 -6.61 -9.05 -23.42
CA HIS A 118 -6.92 -7.86 -22.64
C HIS A 118 -6.40 -8.06 -21.22
N VAL A 119 -6.15 -6.96 -20.54
CA VAL A 119 -5.75 -6.96 -19.13
C VAL A 119 -7.01 -6.75 -18.30
N PHE A 120 -7.39 -7.77 -17.53
CA PHE A 120 -8.51 -7.73 -16.60
C PHE A 120 -7.97 -7.61 -15.19
N VAL A 121 -8.56 -6.70 -14.42
CA VAL A 121 -8.33 -6.55 -12.98
C VAL A 121 -9.64 -6.92 -12.27
N ALA A 122 -9.54 -7.72 -11.23
CA ALA A 122 -10.66 -8.07 -10.36
C ALA A 122 -10.23 -7.96 -8.90
N THR A 123 -11.08 -7.37 -8.07
CA THR A 123 -10.88 -7.32 -6.61
C THR A 123 -11.94 -8.15 -5.91
N TYR A 124 -11.59 -8.74 -4.77
CA TYR A 124 -12.49 -9.52 -3.94
C TYR A 124 -12.37 -9.04 -2.50
N SER A 125 -13.49 -8.62 -1.92
CA SER A 125 -13.54 -8.07 -0.56
C SER A 125 -13.40 -9.18 0.48
N TRP A 126 -12.71 -8.89 1.57
CA TRP A 126 -12.65 -9.75 2.75
C TRP A 126 -13.86 -9.54 3.67
N ASP A 127 -14.48 -10.62 4.14
CA ASP A 127 -15.62 -10.53 5.07
C ASP A 127 -15.28 -10.86 6.53
N GLY A 128 -14.00 -11.08 6.82
CA GLY A 128 -13.50 -11.51 8.12
C GLY A 128 -13.14 -13.00 8.19
N ALA A 129 -13.56 -13.81 7.21
CA ALA A 129 -13.21 -15.23 7.16
C ALA A 129 -12.86 -15.72 5.74
N TYR A 130 -13.47 -15.16 4.69
CA TYR A 130 -13.17 -15.53 3.32
C TYR A 130 -13.31 -14.34 2.37
N PHE A 131 -12.62 -14.44 1.23
CA PHE A 131 -12.84 -13.54 0.11
C PHE A 131 -14.20 -13.81 -0.55
N SER A 132 -14.83 -12.78 -1.07
CA SER A 132 -16.12 -12.90 -1.76
C SER A 132 -16.07 -13.92 -2.93
N GLU A 133 -17.15 -14.66 -3.17
CA GLU A 133 -17.22 -15.59 -4.32
C GLU A 133 -17.26 -14.86 -5.67
N LEU A 134 -17.88 -13.68 -5.67
CA LEU A 134 -17.96 -12.80 -6.83
C LEU A 134 -17.02 -11.61 -6.63
N PRO A 135 -16.40 -11.09 -7.71
CA PRO A 135 -15.54 -9.92 -7.60
C PRO A 135 -16.37 -8.70 -7.13
N SER A 136 -15.84 -7.96 -6.15
CA SER A 136 -16.41 -6.70 -5.67
C SER A 136 -16.35 -5.63 -6.76
N ALA A 137 -15.27 -5.62 -7.55
CA ALA A 137 -15.13 -4.79 -8.72
C ALA A 137 -14.32 -5.47 -9.82
N THR A 138 -14.56 -5.09 -11.07
CA THR A 138 -13.79 -5.56 -12.24
C THR A 138 -13.49 -4.43 -13.20
N LEU A 139 -12.35 -4.50 -13.87
CA LEU A 139 -11.93 -3.52 -14.88
C LEU A 139 -11.26 -4.22 -16.06
N ASP A 140 -11.73 -3.94 -17.27
CA ASP A 140 -11.00 -4.24 -18.51
C ASP A 140 -10.18 -3.00 -18.92
N VAL A 141 -8.85 -3.09 -18.79
CA VAL A 141 -7.92 -2.00 -19.09
C VAL A 141 -7.73 -1.84 -20.61
N GLY A 142 -8.05 -2.87 -21.39
CA GLY A 142 -8.05 -2.88 -22.84
C GLY A 142 -9.22 -2.06 -23.41
N LYS A 143 -8.95 -1.16 -24.37
CA LYS A 143 -10.00 -0.44 -25.11
C LYS A 143 -10.08 -0.96 -26.54
N GLU A 144 -11.30 -1.15 -27.05
CA GLU A 144 -11.62 -1.34 -28.47
C GLU A 144 -10.79 -2.40 -29.24
N ASN A 145 -10.95 -3.69 -28.90
CA ASN A 145 -10.31 -4.84 -29.61
C ASN A 145 -8.79 -4.68 -29.85
N ARG A 146 -8.10 -3.93 -28.99
CA ARG A 146 -6.64 -3.78 -29.06
C ARG A 146 -6.00 -4.69 -28.04
N SER A 147 -5.12 -5.56 -28.53
CA SER A 147 -4.32 -6.41 -27.66
C SER A 147 -3.52 -5.58 -26.68
N LEU A 148 -3.57 -5.98 -25.41
CA LEU A 148 -2.80 -5.44 -24.31
C LEU A 148 -2.43 -6.60 -23.39
N ARG A 149 -1.19 -6.60 -22.89
CA ARG A 149 -0.74 -7.56 -21.89
C ARG A 149 -0.09 -6.81 -20.74
N CYS A 150 -0.26 -7.34 -19.54
CA CYS A 150 0.46 -6.94 -18.35
C CYS A 150 1.57 -7.97 -18.07
N ASN A 151 2.78 -7.50 -17.74
CA ASN A 151 3.93 -8.37 -17.49
C ASN A 151 4.17 -8.60 -16.00
N ASN A 152 3.90 -7.60 -15.15
CA ASN A 152 3.80 -7.71 -13.70
C ASN A 152 2.93 -6.56 -13.16
N PHE A 153 2.48 -6.67 -11.92
CA PHE A 153 1.93 -5.54 -11.18
C PHE A 153 2.45 -5.53 -9.75
N GLN A 154 2.33 -4.39 -9.10
CA GLN A 154 2.58 -4.22 -7.67
C GLN A 154 1.53 -3.26 -7.08
N LEU A 155 1.39 -3.31 -5.76
CA LEU A 155 0.65 -2.31 -5.00
C LEU A 155 1.53 -1.08 -4.73
N LEU A 156 0.93 0.10 -4.68
CA LEU A 156 1.58 1.35 -4.28
C LEU A 156 0.56 2.33 -3.70
N ASP A 157 0.99 3.19 -2.77
CA ASP A 157 0.23 4.38 -2.36
C ASP A 157 0.62 5.55 -3.28
N GLN A 158 -0.20 5.82 -4.31
CA GLN A 158 0.15 6.83 -5.31
C GLN A 158 -0.15 8.25 -4.82
N ASP A 159 -1.10 8.47 -3.92
CA ASP A 159 -1.53 9.82 -3.52
C ASP A 159 -1.46 10.14 -2.01
N ALA A 160 -0.80 9.25 -1.25
CA ALA A 160 -0.50 9.34 0.17
C ALA A 160 -1.77 9.44 1.03
N ASP A 161 -2.83 8.74 0.65
CA ASP A 161 -4.08 8.70 1.41
C ASP A 161 -4.23 7.46 2.30
N GLY A 162 -3.29 6.51 2.19
CA GLY A 162 -3.19 5.31 3.00
C GLY A 162 -3.91 4.09 2.41
N ASP A 163 -4.63 4.23 1.30
CA ASP A 163 -5.09 3.09 0.50
C ASP A 163 -4.06 2.71 -0.58
N GLN A 164 -4.21 1.51 -1.15
CA GLN A 164 -3.26 0.94 -2.10
C GLN A 164 -3.86 0.84 -3.48
N GLU A 165 -3.20 1.45 -4.44
CA GLU A 165 -3.49 1.31 -5.85
C GLU A 165 -2.65 0.23 -6.53
N LEU A 166 -3.02 -0.13 -7.76
CA LEU A 166 -2.27 -1.09 -8.56
C LEU A 166 -1.49 -0.37 -9.65
N VAL A 167 -0.18 -0.62 -9.72
CA VAL A 167 0.65 -0.25 -10.88
C VAL A 167 0.83 -1.45 -11.82
N LEU A 168 0.31 -1.34 -13.04
CA LEU A 168 0.36 -2.39 -14.06
C LEU A 168 1.47 -2.12 -15.09
N ALA A 169 2.42 -3.03 -15.26
CA ALA A 169 3.43 -2.95 -16.32
C ALA A 169 2.88 -3.47 -17.66
N LEU A 170 2.57 -2.56 -18.58
CA LEU A 170 1.89 -2.87 -19.83
C LEU A 170 2.86 -3.04 -21.01
N GLY A 171 2.64 -4.08 -21.81
CA GLY A 171 3.35 -4.34 -23.05
C GLY A 171 2.90 -3.51 -24.25
N SER A 172 3.51 -3.77 -25.41
CA SER A 172 3.12 -3.18 -26.70
C SER A 172 1.64 -3.50 -27.02
N PRO A 173 0.88 -2.57 -27.64
CA PRO A 173 1.32 -1.35 -28.31
C PRO A 173 1.41 -0.11 -27.40
N PHE A 174 0.95 -0.18 -26.15
CA PHE A 174 1.04 0.97 -25.24
C PHE A 174 2.48 1.14 -24.74
N ARG A 175 3.09 0.06 -24.25
CA ARG A 175 4.42 -0.02 -23.64
C ARG A 175 4.67 1.13 -22.65
N GLY A 176 4.33 0.88 -21.39
CA GLY A 176 4.39 1.84 -20.29
C GLY A 176 3.72 1.23 -19.07
N PHE A 177 3.37 2.03 -18.08
CA PHE A 177 2.63 1.56 -16.91
C PHE A 177 1.31 2.31 -16.73
N ALA A 178 0.40 1.72 -15.96
CA ALA A 178 -0.92 2.24 -15.69
C ALA A 178 -1.23 2.13 -14.20
N ILE A 179 -1.94 3.12 -13.65
CA ILE A 179 -2.42 3.09 -12.26
C ILE A 179 -3.92 2.80 -12.28
N VAL A 180 -4.33 1.82 -11.48
CA VAL A 180 -5.72 1.48 -11.24
C VAL A 180 -6.01 1.72 -9.77
N ASN A 181 -6.99 2.59 -9.51
CA ASN A 181 -7.48 2.85 -8.16
C ASN A 181 -8.78 2.07 -7.93
N ALA A 182 -8.97 1.52 -6.74
CA ALA A 182 -10.24 1.01 -6.26
C ALA A 182 -10.97 2.09 -5.45
N SER A 183 -12.28 1.97 -5.35
CA SER A 183 -13.09 2.89 -4.56
C SER A 183 -14.43 2.23 -4.30
N ALA A 184 -15.24 2.82 -3.43
CA ALA A 184 -16.64 2.41 -3.27
C ALA A 184 -17.46 2.43 -4.58
N SER A 185 -16.98 3.10 -5.63
CA SER A 185 -17.62 3.12 -6.95
C SER A 185 -17.12 2.03 -7.92
N GLY A 186 -16.13 1.25 -7.50
CA GLY A 186 -15.44 0.22 -8.27
C GLY A 186 -14.05 0.66 -8.76
N LEU A 187 -13.43 -0.21 -9.56
CA LEU A 187 -12.10 -0.01 -10.13
C LEU A 187 -12.12 1.01 -11.26
N SER A 188 -11.14 1.91 -11.25
CA SER A 188 -10.97 2.91 -12.31
C SER A 188 -9.50 3.12 -12.68
N LEU A 189 -9.26 3.30 -13.98
CA LEU A 189 -7.94 3.66 -14.49
C LEU A 189 -7.70 5.15 -14.28
N THR A 190 -6.86 5.51 -13.32
CA THR A 190 -6.55 6.91 -12.98
C THR A 190 -5.45 7.48 -13.88
N LYS A 191 -4.45 6.66 -14.22
CA LYS A 191 -3.25 7.14 -14.93
C LYS A 191 -2.70 6.13 -15.93
N LYS A 192 -2.08 6.66 -16.99
CA LYS A 192 -1.33 5.90 -18.00
C LYS A 192 -0.07 6.67 -18.35
N VAL A 193 1.09 6.13 -17.98
CA VAL A 193 2.39 6.76 -18.20
C VAL A 193 3.16 5.98 -19.26
N ARG A 194 3.71 6.71 -20.23
CA ARG A 194 4.55 6.15 -21.28
C ARG A 194 5.97 6.68 -21.12
N PRO A 195 6.94 5.84 -20.73
CA PRO A 195 8.33 6.26 -20.60
C PRO A 195 8.88 6.66 -21.96
N ASN A 196 9.22 7.93 -22.17
CA ASN A 196 9.72 8.42 -23.46
C ASN A 196 10.97 7.65 -23.94
N GLU A 197 11.82 7.24 -23.00
CA GLU A 197 13.10 6.58 -23.28
C GLU A 197 13.00 5.05 -23.33
N LEU A 198 11.89 4.45 -22.87
CA LEU A 198 11.61 3.01 -22.96
C LEU A 198 10.48 2.68 -23.95
N LEU A 199 10.01 3.62 -24.78
CA LEU A 199 8.92 3.39 -25.74
C LEU A 199 9.20 2.24 -26.73
N VAL A 200 10.47 1.95 -27.01
CA VAL A 200 10.91 0.92 -27.94
C VAL A 200 12.01 0.10 -27.30
N GLY A 201 11.84 -1.21 -27.28
CA GLY A 201 12.81 -2.15 -26.74
C GLY A 201 12.49 -3.57 -27.20
N SER A 202 13.49 -4.44 -27.20
CA SER A 202 13.31 -5.87 -27.50
C SER A 202 12.82 -6.68 -26.30
N GLY A 203 13.08 -6.20 -25.08
CA GLY A 203 12.60 -6.81 -23.84
C GLY A 203 11.17 -6.43 -23.49
N LEU A 204 10.57 -7.14 -22.53
CA LEU A 204 9.31 -6.73 -21.89
C LEU A 204 9.56 -5.54 -20.94
N LEU A 205 8.50 -4.86 -20.52
CA LEU A 205 8.57 -3.77 -19.54
C LEU A 205 8.03 -4.29 -18.21
N TYR A 206 8.76 -4.05 -17.14
CA TYR A 206 8.38 -4.36 -15.76
C TYR A 206 8.39 -3.09 -14.92
N VAL A 207 7.71 -3.14 -13.78
CA VAL A 207 7.70 -2.07 -12.79
C VAL A 207 8.15 -2.59 -11.42
N GLY A 208 8.83 -1.72 -10.67
CA GLY A 208 9.05 -1.83 -9.23
C GLY A 208 8.54 -0.58 -8.52
N VAL A 209 8.24 -0.69 -7.23
CA VAL A 209 7.69 0.37 -6.38
C VAL A 209 8.64 0.62 -5.20
N VAL A 210 8.85 1.89 -4.85
CA VAL A 210 9.65 2.31 -3.69
C VAL A 210 9.30 3.74 -3.32
N ASP A 211 9.14 4.06 -2.04
CA ASP A 211 9.17 5.44 -1.52
C ASP A 211 10.63 5.82 -1.23
N TYR A 212 11.32 6.45 -2.19
CA TYR A 212 12.78 6.67 -2.05
C TYR A 212 13.11 7.84 -1.12
N ASP A 213 12.19 8.79 -0.91
CA ASP A 213 12.42 9.98 -0.07
C ASP A 213 11.59 10.03 1.23
N GLY A 214 10.77 9.00 1.46
CA GLY A 214 10.03 8.80 2.70
C GLY A 214 8.90 9.81 2.87
N ASP A 215 8.36 10.33 1.78
CA ASP A 215 7.31 11.36 1.80
C ASP A 215 5.88 10.79 1.77
N GLY A 216 5.76 9.45 1.66
CA GLY A 216 4.51 8.71 1.60
C GLY A 216 3.91 8.60 0.20
N TYR A 217 4.54 9.18 -0.82
CA TYR A 217 4.15 9.03 -2.22
C TYR A 217 5.06 8.02 -2.90
N ASP A 218 4.57 6.79 -3.09
CA ASP A 218 5.39 5.74 -3.69
C ASP A 218 5.81 6.09 -5.13
N ASP A 219 7.10 5.92 -5.41
CA ASP A 219 7.71 6.11 -6.72
C ASP A 219 7.71 4.82 -7.53
N VAL A 220 7.88 4.97 -8.86
CA VAL A 220 7.85 3.84 -9.78
C VAL A 220 9.16 3.72 -10.54
N LEU A 221 9.77 2.54 -10.49
CA LEU A 221 10.87 2.16 -11.37
C LEU A 221 10.33 1.41 -12.58
N ALA A 222 10.56 1.91 -13.80
CA ALA A 222 10.25 1.16 -15.01
C ALA A 222 11.53 0.55 -15.59
N LEU A 223 11.57 -0.76 -15.83
CA LEU A 223 12.76 -1.44 -16.34
C LEU A 223 12.46 -2.41 -17.49
N SER A 224 13.46 -2.61 -18.34
CA SER A 224 13.39 -3.51 -19.48
C SER A 224 14.74 -4.19 -19.75
N PRO A 225 14.81 -5.53 -19.65
CA PRO A 225 16.01 -6.29 -20.02
C PRO A 225 16.08 -6.50 -21.54
N GLU A 226 17.05 -5.88 -22.20
CA GLU A 226 17.27 -5.94 -23.64
C GLU A 226 18.51 -6.79 -23.99
N GLY A 227 18.38 -8.12 -23.85
CA GLY A 227 19.52 -9.03 -23.95
C GLY A 227 20.47 -8.79 -22.77
N HIS A 228 21.74 -8.49 -23.05
CA HIS A 228 22.76 -8.27 -22.02
C HIS A 228 22.77 -6.84 -21.45
N THR A 229 21.66 -6.10 -21.53
CA THR A 229 21.60 -4.72 -21.06
C THR A 229 20.26 -4.46 -20.43
N ILE A 230 20.27 -4.03 -19.18
CA ILE A 230 19.10 -3.50 -18.51
C ILE A 230 18.99 -2.02 -18.85
N LYS A 231 17.80 -1.61 -19.27
CA LYS A 231 17.40 -0.21 -19.36
C LYS A 231 16.39 0.07 -18.27
N ALA A 232 16.63 1.06 -17.43
CA ALA A 232 15.72 1.41 -16.35
C ALA A 232 15.57 2.93 -16.22
N GLN A 233 14.36 3.36 -15.86
CA GLN A 233 13.99 4.77 -15.74
C GLN A 233 13.14 4.95 -14.48
N PRO A 234 13.57 5.79 -13.53
CA PRO A 234 12.77 6.11 -12.34
C PRO A 234 11.69 7.15 -12.68
N PHE A 235 10.58 7.10 -11.95
CA PHE A 235 9.46 8.02 -12.01
C PHE A 235 9.13 8.50 -10.61
N TYR A 236 9.55 9.72 -10.30
CA TYR A 236 9.43 10.32 -8.99
C TYR A 236 8.01 10.83 -8.74
N ASN A 237 7.36 10.42 -7.67
CA ASN A 237 5.98 10.74 -7.39
C ASN A 237 5.85 12.05 -6.61
N ILE A 238 5.63 13.16 -7.31
CA ILE A 238 5.54 14.48 -6.67
C ILE A 238 4.06 14.84 -6.47
N GLY A 239 3.50 14.40 -5.34
CA GLY A 239 2.11 14.70 -4.96
C GLY A 239 1.08 14.07 -5.90
N GLY A 240 1.22 12.77 -6.19
CA GLY A 240 0.40 12.00 -7.13
C GLY A 240 0.78 12.14 -8.61
N VAL A 241 1.84 12.91 -8.89
CA VAL A 241 2.30 13.17 -10.25
C VAL A 241 3.72 12.67 -10.46
N PHE A 242 3.84 11.51 -11.11
CA PHE A 242 5.10 11.03 -11.68
C PHE A 242 5.82 12.02 -12.59
N ASP A 243 7.01 12.44 -12.18
CA ASP A 243 8.02 13.10 -13.00
C ASP A 243 9.10 12.10 -13.41
N SER A 244 9.48 12.10 -14.69
CA SER A 244 10.41 11.08 -15.20
C SER A 244 11.87 11.48 -14.98
N GLY A 245 12.64 10.63 -14.32
CA GLY A 245 14.10 10.73 -14.27
C GLY A 245 14.78 10.28 -15.55
N HIS A 246 16.11 10.34 -15.57
CA HIS A 246 16.93 9.93 -16.72
C HIS A 246 16.99 8.40 -16.86
N LEU A 247 17.00 7.93 -18.11
CA LEU A 247 17.25 6.51 -18.40
C LEU A 247 18.70 6.13 -18.04
N VAL A 248 18.83 5.06 -17.26
CA VAL A 248 20.11 4.42 -16.96
C VAL A 248 20.21 3.09 -17.70
N ARG A 249 21.42 2.75 -18.14
CA ARG A 249 21.73 1.50 -18.84
C ARG A 249 22.87 0.80 -18.15
N LYS A 250 22.67 -0.44 -17.74
CA LYS A 250 23.70 -1.31 -17.18
C LYS A 250 23.86 -2.53 -18.07
N LYS A 251 25.10 -2.85 -18.44
CA LYS A 251 25.41 -4.09 -19.15
C LYS A 251 25.67 -5.18 -18.12
N ILE A 252 24.94 -6.28 -18.23
CA ILE A 252 25.13 -7.51 -17.45
C ILE A 252 25.03 -8.65 -18.45
N ASP A 253 26.12 -9.40 -18.60
CA ASP A 253 26.22 -10.45 -19.62
C ASP A 253 25.50 -11.72 -19.15
N GLY A 254 24.71 -12.36 -20.01
CA GLY A 254 24.02 -13.60 -19.66
C GLY A 254 22.62 -13.45 -19.06
N LEU A 255 22.15 -12.23 -18.79
CA LEU A 255 20.80 -11.99 -18.27
C LEU A 255 19.71 -12.71 -19.08
N SER A 256 18.85 -13.44 -18.37
CA SER A 256 17.74 -14.14 -19.00
C SER A 256 16.57 -14.29 -18.02
N GLY A 257 15.37 -13.89 -18.47
CA GLY A 257 14.10 -14.12 -17.79
C GLY A 257 13.99 -13.46 -16.42
N ILE A 258 13.32 -12.31 -16.32
CA ILE A 258 12.97 -11.74 -15.01
C ILE A 258 12.04 -12.69 -14.28
N LEU A 259 12.22 -12.80 -12.96
CA LEU A 259 11.32 -13.45 -12.02
C LEU A 259 10.35 -12.39 -11.45
N PRO A 260 9.17 -12.16 -12.07
CA PRO A 260 8.31 -11.03 -11.72
C PRO A 260 7.73 -11.13 -10.31
N TYR A 261 7.55 -12.35 -9.80
CA TYR A 261 7.01 -12.64 -8.47
C TYR A 261 8.01 -12.43 -7.33
N SER A 262 9.27 -12.20 -7.66
CA SER A 262 10.37 -11.99 -6.70
C SER A 262 10.97 -10.59 -6.85
N ILE A 263 10.22 -9.65 -7.43
CA ILE A 263 10.58 -8.24 -7.40
C ILE A 263 10.15 -7.71 -6.03
N GLU A 264 11.12 -7.50 -5.14
CA GLU A 264 10.89 -7.14 -3.75
C GLU A 264 11.69 -5.88 -3.37
N LEU A 265 11.25 -5.21 -2.31
CA LEU A 265 11.89 -4.01 -1.77
C LEU A 265 12.76 -4.40 -0.57
N THR A 266 14.02 -3.97 -0.56
CA THR A 266 14.97 -4.34 0.49
C THR A 266 16.15 -3.39 0.58
N ASP A 267 16.74 -3.27 1.76
CA ASP A 267 18.05 -2.62 1.97
C ASP A 267 19.11 -3.74 2.03
N TRP A 268 19.47 -4.27 0.85
CA TRP A 268 20.28 -5.49 0.75
C TRP A 268 21.76 -5.27 1.10
N ASP A 269 22.25 -4.03 0.98
CA ASP A 269 23.63 -3.66 1.30
C ASP A 269 23.75 -2.87 2.62
N ALA A 270 22.65 -2.76 3.36
CA ALA A 270 22.58 -2.13 4.68
C ALA A 270 23.04 -0.67 4.67
N ASP A 271 22.87 0.04 3.55
CA ASP A 271 23.27 1.43 3.40
C ASP A 271 22.20 2.43 3.89
N GLY A 272 21.01 1.91 4.25
CA GLY A 272 19.87 2.66 4.75
C GLY A 272 18.94 3.19 3.68
N PHE A 273 19.18 2.87 2.40
CA PHE A 273 18.28 3.14 1.29
C PHE A 273 17.59 1.86 0.84
N PHE A 274 16.31 1.96 0.50
CA PHE A 274 15.61 0.82 -0.08
C PHE A 274 15.93 0.68 -1.57
N ASP A 275 16.23 -0.54 -1.97
CA ASP A 275 16.46 -0.98 -3.32
C ASP A 275 15.31 -1.83 -3.82
N VAL A 276 14.95 -1.61 -5.09
CA VAL A 276 14.13 -2.59 -5.81
C VAL A 276 15.05 -3.71 -6.26
N MET A 277 14.89 -4.91 -5.70
CA MET A 277 15.63 -6.11 -6.11
C MET A 277 14.91 -6.79 -7.28
N VAL A 278 15.66 -7.13 -8.34
CA VAL A 278 15.13 -7.80 -9.53
C VAL A 278 15.97 -9.03 -9.85
N PRO A 279 15.47 -10.24 -9.55
CA PRO A 279 16.15 -11.49 -9.86
C PRO A 279 15.84 -12.01 -11.28
N PHE A 280 16.78 -12.77 -11.84
CA PHE A 280 16.72 -13.33 -13.19
C PHE A 280 16.96 -14.85 -13.19
N ASN A 281 16.33 -15.59 -14.09
CA ASN A 281 16.51 -17.04 -14.26
C ASN A 281 17.97 -17.43 -14.54
N SER A 282 18.80 -16.50 -15.03
CA SER A 282 20.24 -16.72 -15.22
C SER A 282 21.01 -16.95 -13.93
N GLY A 283 20.45 -16.57 -12.78
CA GLY A 283 21.14 -16.56 -11.49
C GLY A 283 21.59 -15.17 -11.04
N ASP A 284 21.56 -14.20 -11.96
CA ASP A 284 21.91 -12.81 -11.66
C ASP A 284 20.77 -12.13 -10.88
N ILE A 285 21.13 -11.23 -9.99
CA ILE A 285 20.20 -10.36 -9.27
C ILE A 285 20.71 -8.93 -9.41
N ALA A 286 19.83 -8.02 -9.83
CA ALA A 286 20.14 -6.60 -9.93
C ALA A 286 19.37 -5.80 -8.89
N ALA A 287 20.07 -4.93 -8.16
CA ALA A 287 19.48 -3.99 -7.21
C ALA A 287 19.42 -2.59 -7.83
N PHE A 288 18.34 -1.86 -7.54
CA PHE A 288 18.06 -0.56 -8.12
C PHE A 288 17.75 0.47 -7.04
N THR A 289 18.73 1.35 -6.79
CA THR A 289 18.63 2.43 -5.80
C THR A 289 18.18 3.72 -6.47
N LEU A 290 17.06 4.29 -6.03
CA LEU A 290 16.61 5.60 -6.48
C LEU A 290 17.30 6.69 -5.66
N THR A 291 17.86 7.70 -6.34
CA THR A 291 18.45 8.88 -5.69
C THR A 291 17.86 10.15 -6.28
N PRO A 292 17.97 11.32 -5.62
CA PRO A 292 17.49 12.59 -6.17
C PRO A 292 18.12 12.98 -7.52
N ALA A 293 19.30 12.44 -7.83
CA ALA A 293 20.04 12.78 -9.04
C ALA A 293 19.88 11.74 -10.16
N THR A 294 19.86 10.45 -9.81
CA THR A 294 19.86 9.36 -10.79
C THR A 294 19.41 8.02 -10.18
N LEU A 295 19.40 6.99 -11.01
CA LEU A 295 19.18 5.60 -10.64
C LEU A 295 20.53 4.87 -10.60
N VAL A 296 20.84 4.22 -9.50
CA VAL A 296 22.00 3.32 -9.40
C VAL A 296 21.55 1.90 -9.72
N ILE A 297 22.39 1.12 -10.41
CA ILE A 297 22.11 -0.27 -10.76
C ILE A 297 23.34 -1.10 -10.41
N ASP A 298 23.20 -1.92 -9.38
CA ASP A 298 24.22 -2.82 -8.90
C ASP A 298 23.84 -4.29 -9.09
N GLU A 299 24.87 -5.12 -9.19
CA GLU A 299 24.73 -6.57 -9.33
C GLU A 299 25.02 -7.16 -7.97
N VAL A 300 24.02 -7.82 -7.38
CA VAL A 300 24.16 -8.45 -6.07
C VAL A 300 25.16 -9.60 -6.22
N PRO A 301 26.23 -9.66 -5.40
CA PRO A 301 27.38 -10.53 -5.63
C PRO A 301 27.12 -11.99 -5.19
N VAL A 302 26.06 -12.61 -5.73
CA VAL A 302 25.64 -13.98 -5.45
C VAL A 302 25.80 -14.87 -6.69
N ASN A 303 25.88 -16.18 -6.49
CA ASN A 303 25.92 -17.14 -7.58
C ASN A 303 25.17 -18.43 -7.21
N PRO A 304 23.83 -18.38 -7.12
CA PRO A 304 23.00 -19.52 -6.75
C PRO A 304 22.85 -20.57 -7.88
N GLY A 305 23.39 -20.30 -9.07
CA GLY A 305 23.05 -21.04 -10.30
C GLY A 305 21.73 -20.52 -10.89
N PRO A 306 21.03 -21.32 -11.73
CA PRO A 306 19.75 -20.91 -12.31
C PRO A 306 18.74 -20.57 -11.23
N LEU A 307 18.10 -19.42 -11.31
CA LEU A 307 17.18 -18.96 -10.27
C LEU A 307 15.74 -19.24 -10.68
N SER A 308 14.89 -19.60 -9.72
CA SER A 308 13.46 -19.80 -9.93
C SER A 308 12.62 -18.92 -9.01
N GLN A 309 13.12 -18.61 -7.83
CA GLN A 309 12.48 -17.69 -6.89
C GLN A 309 13.53 -17.11 -5.94
N VAL A 310 13.32 -15.87 -5.51
CA VAL A 310 13.96 -15.26 -4.34
C VAL A 310 12.86 -14.86 -3.36
N ALA A 311 13.16 -14.98 -2.07
CA ALA A 311 12.34 -14.44 -0.99
C ALA A 311 13.25 -13.80 0.05
N LEU A 312 12.79 -12.71 0.66
CA LEU A 312 13.54 -11.95 1.65
C LEU A 312 12.91 -12.07 3.03
N GLU A 313 13.72 -12.28 4.05
CA GLU A 313 13.27 -12.29 5.45
C GLU A 313 14.47 -12.16 6.39
N ASP A 314 14.27 -11.71 7.62
CA ASP A 314 15.32 -11.70 8.65
C ASP A 314 15.48 -13.12 9.25
N PHE A 315 16.17 -14.03 8.55
CA PHE A 315 16.27 -15.43 8.97
C PHE A 315 17.14 -15.59 10.21
N ASN A 316 18.17 -14.76 10.37
CA ASN A 316 19.14 -14.89 11.46
C ASN A 316 18.81 -14.01 12.69
N GLN A 317 17.80 -13.14 12.59
CA GLN A 317 17.29 -12.20 13.59
C GLN A 317 18.28 -11.07 13.91
N ASP A 318 19.00 -10.57 12.91
CA ASP A 318 19.98 -9.47 13.01
C ASP A 318 19.44 -8.10 12.57
N THR A 319 18.16 -8.03 12.21
CA THR A 319 17.42 -6.85 11.70
C THR A 319 17.68 -6.47 10.24
N TYR A 320 18.57 -7.16 9.55
CA TYR A 320 18.77 -7.06 8.11
C TYR A 320 18.01 -8.18 7.40
N GLN A 321 17.53 -7.90 6.19
CA GLN A 321 16.87 -8.93 5.39
C GLN A 321 17.93 -9.84 4.77
N ASP A 322 17.81 -11.14 5.01
CA ASP A 322 18.61 -12.15 4.33
C ASP A 322 17.89 -12.63 3.06
N MET A 323 18.66 -13.14 2.09
CA MET A 323 18.16 -13.63 0.81
C MET A 323 18.07 -15.15 0.81
N LEU A 324 16.86 -15.67 0.64
CA LEU A 324 16.63 -17.08 0.34
C LEU A 324 16.42 -17.27 -1.17
N MET A 325 17.27 -18.06 -1.80
CA MET A 325 17.28 -18.29 -3.24
C MET A 325 16.98 -19.75 -3.58
N LEU A 326 15.94 -19.96 -4.37
CA LEU A 326 15.51 -21.27 -4.86
C LEU A 326 15.97 -21.49 -6.30
N SER A 327 16.69 -22.60 -6.50
CA SER A 327 17.01 -23.14 -7.81
C SER A 327 16.26 -24.45 -8.04
N SER A 328 15.12 -24.37 -8.71
CA SER A 328 14.28 -25.54 -8.96
C SER A 328 14.96 -26.54 -9.90
N ASP A 329 15.76 -26.07 -10.86
CA ASP A 329 16.45 -26.90 -11.87
C ASP A 329 17.46 -27.87 -11.25
N ILE A 330 18.15 -27.46 -10.18
CA ILE A 330 19.10 -28.30 -9.43
C ILE A 330 18.57 -28.71 -8.05
N ASN A 331 17.29 -28.41 -7.76
CA ASN A 331 16.61 -28.67 -6.49
C ASN A 331 17.41 -28.20 -5.27
N ALA A 332 17.91 -26.98 -5.32
CA ALA A 332 18.79 -26.40 -4.32
C ALA A 332 18.20 -25.13 -3.70
N LEU A 333 18.49 -24.94 -2.41
CA LEU A 333 18.11 -23.77 -1.63
C LEU A 333 19.40 -23.14 -1.06
N THR A 334 19.59 -21.84 -1.28
CA THR A 334 20.77 -21.09 -0.83
C THR A 334 20.32 -19.91 0.00
N LEU A 335 20.85 -19.77 1.22
CA LEU A 335 20.61 -18.63 2.10
C LEU A 335 21.88 -17.77 2.13
N VAL A 336 21.72 -16.47 1.92
CA VAL A 336 22.79 -15.47 1.98
C VAL A 336 22.38 -14.40 2.96
N SER A 337 23.21 -14.17 3.97
CA SER A 337 22.91 -13.14 4.97
C SER A 337 23.14 -11.72 4.44
N GLY A 338 22.28 -10.79 4.85
CA GLY A 338 22.33 -9.38 4.46
C GLY A 338 23.57 -8.64 5.00
N GLU A 339 23.86 -8.76 6.30
CA GLU A 339 24.98 -8.01 6.94
C GLU A 339 26.36 -8.58 6.58
N ASP A 340 26.55 -9.89 6.75
CA ASP A 340 27.87 -10.52 6.67
C ASP A 340 28.20 -11.13 5.29
N SER A 341 27.27 -11.05 4.32
CA SER A 341 27.34 -11.78 3.05
C SER A 341 27.62 -13.29 3.22
N GLY A 342 27.35 -13.82 4.41
CA GLY A 342 27.62 -15.20 4.77
C GLY A 342 26.69 -16.13 4.01
N VAL A 343 27.26 -17.05 3.23
CA VAL A 343 26.48 -18.10 2.58
C VAL A 343 26.35 -19.27 3.56
N GLU A 344 25.18 -19.45 4.15
CA GLU A 344 24.89 -20.65 4.94
C GLU A 344 24.25 -21.71 4.04
N GLY A 345 24.92 -22.86 3.94
CA GLY A 345 24.41 -23.99 3.16
C GLY A 345 23.15 -24.57 3.81
N VAL A 346 22.01 -24.42 3.14
CA VAL A 346 20.68 -24.85 3.63
C VAL A 346 20.44 -26.36 3.43
N GLU A 347 21.48 -27.14 3.09
CA GLU A 347 21.38 -28.57 2.76
C GLU A 347 20.70 -29.40 3.86
N ASN A 348 20.80 -28.97 5.12
CA ASN A 348 20.13 -29.65 6.23
C ASN A 348 18.60 -29.47 6.24
N ALA A 349 18.08 -28.33 5.78
CA ALA A 349 16.66 -28.03 5.82
C ALA A 349 15.88 -28.87 4.79
N MET A 350 16.48 -29.10 3.61
CA MET A 350 15.88 -29.89 2.52
C MET A 350 15.83 -31.41 2.80
N ARG A 351 16.49 -31.92 3.86
CA ARG A 351 16.58 -33.37 4.15
C ARG A 351 15.24 -34.05 4.40
N HIS A 352 14.24 -33.30 4.85
CA HIS A 352 12.91 -33.83 5.15
C HIS A 352 12.02 -33.94 3.90
N ILE A 353 12.45 -33.34 2.79
CA ILE A 353 11.75 -33.41 1.52
C ILE A 353 12.17 -34.70 0.79
N PRO A 354 11.23 -35.52 0.32
CA PRO A 354 11.54 -36.72 -0.45
C PRO A 354 12.40 -36.39 -1.68
N SER A 355 13.39 -37.25 -1.97
CA SER A 355 14.36 -37.01 -3.06
C SER A 355 13.75 -36.95 -4.47
N GLU A 356 12.55 -37.49 -4.63
CA GLU A 356 11.77 -37.48 -5.86
C GLU A 356 11.01 -36.16 -6.08
N MET A 357 10.85 -35.35 -5.03
CA MET A 357 10.18 -34.06 -5.10
C MET A 357 11.14 -32.98 -5.60
N GLN A 358 10.73 -32.28 -6.66
CA GLN A 358 11.40 -31.08 -7.12
C GLN A 358 10.68 -29.86 -6.54
N VAL A 359 11.38 -29.04 -5.74
CA VAL A 359 10.81 -27.83 -5.15
C VAL A 359 10.71 -26.73 -6.21
N PHE A 360 9.57 -26.05 -6.26
CA PHE A 360 9.27 -25.04 -7.29
C PHE A 360 8.82 -23.69 -6.75
N ALA A 361 8.20 -23.66 -5.57
CA ALA A 361 7.77 -22.45 -4.92
C ALA A 361 8.11 -22.54 -3.43
N MET A 362 8.37 -21.39 -2.83
CA MET A 362 8.61 -21.25 -1.40
C MET A 362 8.04 -19.95 -0.86
N VAL A 363 7.77 -19.90 0.44
CA VAL A 363 7.39 -18.67 1.13
C VAL A 363 7.90 -18.72 2.58
N PRO A 364 8.74 -17.76 3.03
CA PRO A 364 9.09 -17.62 4.43
C PRO A 364 7.82 -17.39 5.25
N MET A 365 7.68 -18.13 6.36
CA MET A 365 6.49 -18.04 7.19
C MET A 365 6.70 -16.96 8.24
N SER A 366 5.92 -15.89 8.12
CA SER A 366 5.96 -14.73 9.01
C SER A 366 4.58 -14.45 9.58
N LYS A 367 4.57 -14.09 10.86
CA LYS A 367 3.35 -13.83 11.63
C LYS A 367 3.47 -12.47 12.29
N ALA A 368 2.49 -11.59 12.03
CA ALA A 368 2.51 -10.19 12.48
C ALA A 368 3.86 -9.48 12.14
N GLY A 369 4.40 -9.74 10.95
CA GLY A 369 5.68 -9.18 10.49
C GLY A 369 6.91 -9.72 11.24
N GLN A 370 6.81 -10.90 11.86
CA GLN A 370 7.92 -11.55 12.55
C GLN A 370 8.12 -12.97 12.00
N TYR A 371 9.36 -13.29 11.63
CA TYR A 371 9.71 -14.60 11.09
C TYR A 371 9.53 -15.73 12.12
N THR A 372 8.90 -16.82 11.68
CA THR A 372 8.55 -17.95 12.56
C THR A 372 9.65 -19.02 12.66
N GLY A 373 10.76 -18.88 11.92
CA GLY A 373 11.79 -19.93 11.82
C GLY A 373 11.43 -21.05 10.82
N ASN A 374 10.35 -20.89 10.05
CA ASN A 374 9.86 -21.88 9.11
C ASN A 374 9.71 -21.29 7.71
N VAL A 375 9.88 -22.15 6.70
CA VAL A 375 9.59 -21.82 5.30
C VAL A 375 8.63 -22.89 4.78
N LEU A 376 7.54 -22.47 4.16
CA LEU A 376 6.67 -23.36 3.43
C LEU A 376 7.25 -23.54 2.03
N VAL A 377 7.37 -24.78 1.58
CA VAL A 377 7.85 -25.11 0.23
C VAL A 377 6.87 -26.04 -0.47
N SER A 378 6.69 -25.86 -1.77
CA SER A 378 5.92 -26.76 -2.63
C SER A 378 6.84 -27.55 -3.55
N GLY A 379 6.67 -28.86 -3.53
CA GLY A 379 7.34 -29.83 -4.38
C GLY A 379 6.38 -30.52 -5.36
N TRP A 380 6.93 -30.91 -6.52
CA TRP A 380 6.22 -31.66 -7.55
C TRP A 380 7.03 -32.90 -7.94
N ASP A 381 6.42 -34.08 -7.91
CA ASP A 381 7.07 -35.36 -8.25
C ASP A 381 6.89 -35.77 -9.73
N GLY A 382 6.23 -34.94 -10.53
CA GLY A 382 5.79 -35.26 -11.89
C GLY A 382 4.32 -35.61 -12.03
N LYS A 383 3.59 -35.81 -10.92
CA LYS A 383 2.18 -36.21 -10.89
C LYS A 383 1.34 -35.49 -9.84
N GLU A 384 1.89 -35.30 -8.65
CA GLU A 384 1.22 -34.71 -7.51
C GLU A 384 2.06 -33.59 -6.91
N ASN A 385 1.35 -32.56 -6.44
CA ASN A 385 1.93 -31.47 -5.69
C ASN A 385 1.86 -31.81 -4.20
N SER A 386 2.90 -31.47 -3.46
CA SER A 386 2.95 -31.62 -2.00
C SER A 386 3.65 -30.44 -1.38
N THR A 387 3.11 -29.95 -0.26
CA THR A 387 3.73 -28.89 0.53
C THR A 387 4.45 -29.47 1.74
N TYR A 388 5.54 -28.81 2.13
CA TYR A 388 6.38 -29.18 3.26
C TYR A 388 6.74 -27.93 4.03
N ILE A 389 6.84 -28.05 5.35
CA ILE A 389 7.40 -27.02 6.21
C ILE A 389 8.84 -27.42 6.52
N ILE A 390 9.78 -26.55 6.17
CA ILE A 390 11.19 -26.72 6.51
C ILE A 390 11.57 -25.69 7.58
N GLN A 391 12.38 -26.12 8.54
CA GLN A 391 12.94 -25.24 9.56
C GLN A 391 14.22 -24.60 9.03
N LEU A 392 14.25 -23.26 9.03
CA LEU A 392 15.38 -22.47 8.55
C LEU A 392 15.55 -21.23 9.42
N GLY A 393 16.81 -20.86 9.72
CA GLY A 393 17.08 -19.68 10.54
C GLY A 393 16.63 -19.82 12.00
N LYS A 394 16.31 -18.69 12.62
CA LYS A 394 15.88 -18.57 14.02
C LYS A 394 14.48 -17.97 14.08
N ILE A 395 13.66 -18.48 15.00
CA ILE A 395 12.38 -17.88 15.34
C ILE A 395 12.60 -16.51 16.02
N SER A 396 11.72 -15.55 15.73
CA SER A 396 11.73 -14.26 16.42
C SER A 396 11.34 -14.39 17.89
N ASP A 397 12.18 -13.84 18.77
CA ASP A 397 11.92 -13.70 20.21
C ASP A 397 10.67 -12.84 20.50
N ARG A 398 10.17 -12.08 19.52
CA ARG A 398 8.96 -11.26 19.65
C ARG A 398 7.67 -12.06 19.46
N LEU A 399 7.72 -13.24 18.84
CA LEU A 399 6.54 -14.11 18.68
C LEU A 399 6.10 -14.71 20.02
N ASP A 400 7.06 -15.09 20.87
CA ASP A 400 6.79 -15.62 22.21
C ASP A 400 6.44 -14.52 23.24
N GLN A 401 6.68 -13.26 22.89
CA GLN A 401 6.16 -12.12 23.64
C GLN A 401 4.68 -11.95 23.31
N GLY A 402 3.86 -12.92 23.73
CA GLY A 402 2.43 -12.68 23.85
C GLY A 402 2.25 -11.34 24.56
N TYR A 403 1.48 -10.44 23.97
CA TYR A 403 1.16 -9.14 24.58
C TYR A 403 0.49 -9.42 25.93
N LEU A 404 1.30 -9.59 26.97
CA LEU A 404 0.90 -9.65 28.36
C LEU A 404 0.62 -8.22 28.77
N ILE A 405 -0.41 -7.62 28.17
CA ILE A 405 -1.23 -6.66 28.86
C ILE A 405 -1.97 -7.46 29.95
N THR A 406 -1.22 -7.93 30.95
CA THR A 406 -1.78 -8.49 32.16
C THR A 406 -2.55 -7.39 32.86
N SER A 407 -3.62 -7.74 33.57
CA SER A 407 -4.25 -6.83 34.52
C SER A 407 -3.22 -6.24 35.49
N ASP A 408 -2.11 -6.95 35.73
CA ASP A 408 -0.95 -6.47 36.49
C ASP A 408 -0.15 -5.39 35.75
N PHE A 409 0.14 -5.54 34.45
CA PHE A 409 0.80 -4.49 33.65
C PHE A 409 -0.07 -3.22 33.57
N ILE A 410 -1.38 -3.38 33.32
CA ILE A 410 -2.33 -2.27 33.37
C ILE A 410 -2.34 -1.66 34.77
N SER A 411 -2.54 -2.44 35.83
CA SER A 411 -2.64 -1.92 37.21
C SER A 411 -1.34 -1.29 37.74
N ASN A 412 -0.18 -1.68 37.21
CA ASN A 412 1.10 -1.07 37.53
C ASN A 412 1.32 0.24 36.76
N ARG A 413 0.80 0.36 35.52
CA ARG A 413 0.87 1.59 34.71
C ARG A 413 -0.32 2.54 34.95
N LEU A 414 -1.44 2.05 35.48
CA LEU A 414 -2.66 2.82 35.74
C LEU A 414 -2.41 3.98 36.72
N PRO A 415 -1.63 3.82 37.80
CA PRO A 415 -1.28 4.93 38.69
C PRO A 415 -0.49 6.01 37.96
N ASP A 416 0.43 5.64 37.07
CA ASP A 416 1.20 6.60 36.26
C ASP A 416 0.31 7.30 35.22
N LEU A 417 -0.63 6.57 34.60
CA LEU A 417 -1.60 7.10 33.63
C LEU A 417 -2.69 7.97 34.30
N LEU A 418 -3.06 7.67 35.55
CA LEU A 418 -4.04 8.41 36.35
C LEU A 418 -3.40 9.50 37.22
N SER A 419 -2.07 9.55 37.35
CA SER A 419 -1.36 10.56 38.15
C SER A 419 -1.53 11.99 37.63
N ASN A 420 -1.98 12.15 36.38
CA ASN A 420 -2.34 13.44 35.79
C ASN A 420 -3.79 13.89 36.08
N VAL A 421 -4.58 13.07 36.78
CA VAL A 421 -5.90 13.48 37.28
C VAL A 421 -5.70 14.08 38.67
N GLN A 422 -5.42 15.37 38.74
CA GLN A 422 -5.61 16.11 39.98
C GLN A 422 -7.11 16.09 40.29
N ASP A 423 -7.49 15.44 41.40
CA ASP A 423 -8.77 15.68 42.06
C ASP A 423 -8.75 17.13 42.56
N ASP A 424 -9.15 18.06 41.69
CA ASP A 424 -9.49 19.42 42.09
C ASP A 424 -10.77 19.31 42.95
N GLU A 425 -10.59 19.23 44.27
CA GLU A 425 -11.68 19.54 45.20
C GLU A 425 -12.21 20.93 44.84
N PRO A 426 -13.51 21.07 44.50
CA PRO A 426 -14.05 22.36 44.14
C PRO A 426 -13.94 23.29 45.36
N ALA A 427 -13.08 24.31 45.25
CA ALA A 427 -12.98 25.35 46.26
C ALA A 427 -14.33 26.07 46.34
N ILE A 428 -15.08 25.80 47.40
CA ILE A 428 -16.32 26.51 47.72
C ILE A 428 -15.90 27.95 48.08
N PRO A 429 -16.32 28.98 47.32
CA PRO A 429 -15.97 30.35 47.66
C PRO A 429 -16.74 30.78 48.91
N GLU A 430 -16.02 31.15 49.97
CA GLU A 430 -16.57 31.84 51.14
C GLU A 430 -16.92 33.30 50.78
N VAL A 431 -17.95 33.50 49.95
CA VAL A 431 -18.60 34.81 49.80
C VAL A 431 -20.09 34.62 49.91
N TYR A 432 -20.61 34.79 51.12
CA TYR A 432 -22.03 35.00 51.34
C TYR A 432 -22.39 36.40 50.85
N ILE A 433 -23.03 36.48 49.67
CA ILE A 433 -23.84 37.64 49.34
C ILE A 433 -25.20 37.39 50.00
N GLU A 434 -25.48 38.08 51.11
CA GLU A 434 -26.85 38.18 51.62
C GLU A 434 -27.68 38.97 50.61
N VAL A 435 -28.37 38.25 49.72
CA VAL A 435 -29.43 38.84 48.91
C VAL A 435 -30.67 38.91 49.78
N LEU A 436 -31.09 40.14 50.11
CA LEU A 436 -32.34 40.39 50.84
C LEU A 436 -33.53 39.83 50.03
N PRO A 437 -34.57 39.24 50.65
CA PRO A 437 -35.58 38.43 49.96
C PRO A 437 -36.57 39.19 49.06
N ASP A 438 -36.44 40.51 48.91
CA ASP A 438 -37.50 41.37 48.39
C ASP A 438 -37.26 41.92 46.96
N ASP A 439 -36.13 41.65 46.31
CA ASP A 439 -35.96 41.98 44.89
C ASP A 439 -36.29 40.78 44.00
N LYS A 440 -37.57 40.69 43.61
CA LYS A 440 -38.10 39.73 42.61
C LYS A 440 -38.28 40.36 41.23
N GLU A 441 -37.36 41.22 40.80
CA GLU A 441 -37.35 41.66 39.40
C GLU A 441 -36.02 41.30 38.72
N PRO A 442 -36.05 40.50 37.64
CA PRO A 442 -34.85 40.25 36.85
C PRO A 442 -34.42 41.55 36.14
N LEU A 443 -33.12 41.86 36.22
CA LEU A 443 -32.52 43.09 35.68
C LEU A 443 -32.59 43.22 34.15
N GLN A 444 -33.06 42.20 33.42
CA GLN A 444 -33.33 42.27 31.98
C GLN A 444 -34.56 41.41 31.61
N PRO A 445 -35.39 41.85 30.65
CA PRO A 445 -36.55 41.08 30.21
C PRO A 445 -36.11 39.81 29.48
N GLN A 446 -36.45 38.64 30.03
CA GLN A 446 -36.28 37.36 29.35
C GLN A 446 -37.25 37.27 28.16
N GLN A 447 -36.72 37.02 26.96
CA GLN A 447 -37.54 36.65 25.81
C GLN A 447 -38.09 35.24 26.03
N ALA A 448 -39.43 35.14 26.08
CA ALA A 448 -40.12 33.85 26.10
C ALA A 448 -40.09 33.24 24.69
N GLU A 449 -39.22 32.25 24.47
CA GLU A 449 -39.36 31.38 23.31
C GLU A 449 -40.51 30.40 23.54
N LYS A 450 -41.53 30.48 22.68
CA LYS A 450 -42.61 29.49 22.63
C LYS A 450 -42.04 28.19 22.05
N ILE A 451 -41.83 27.22 22.92
CA ILE A 451 -41.66 25.82 22.52
C ILE A 451 -43.00 25.37 21.91
N ILE A 452 -43.03 25.16 20.59
CA ILE A 452 -44.16 24.54 19.89
C ILE A 452 -43.85 23.05 19.79
N THR A 453 -44.45 22.26 20.67
CA THR A 453 -44.63 20.82 20.50
C THR A 453 -46.08 20.58 20.10
N ASP A 454 -46.35 20.24 18.84
CA ASP A 454 -47.61 19.54 18.55
C ASP A 454 -47.51 18.60 17.35
N LEU A 455 -47.85 17.35 17.65
CA LEU A 455 -47.93 16.19 16.76
C LEU A 455 -49.35 16.12 16.22
N GLY A 456 -49.52 16.51 14.94
CA GLY A 456 -50.53 16.04 13.98
C GLY A 456 -52.02 16.07 14.35
N GLN A 457 -52.82 16.82 13.58
CA GLN A 457 -54.11 16.40 13.00
C GLN A 457 -54.73 17.53 12.15
N SER A 458 -55.13 17.22 10.92
CA SER A 458 -56.13 17.98 10.15
C SER A 458 -57.51 17.31 10.33
N PRO A 459 -58.64 18.04 10.42
CA PRO A 459 -59.31 18.54 9.20
C PRO A 459 -60.18 19.82 9.36
N GLY A 460 -60.56 20.44 8.23
CA GLY A 460 -61.87 21.11 8.11
C GLY A 460 -61.91 22.56 7.62
N SER A 461 -62.13 22.73 6.31
CA SER A 461 -63.06 23.65 5.65
C SER A 461 -63.30 25.07 6.21
N TYR A 462 -62.84 26.11 5.49
CA TYR A 462 -63.67 27.29 5.18
C TYR A 462 -63.15 28.08 3.96
N ILE A 463 -63.95 28.13 2.90
CA ILE A 463 -63.95 29.06 1.75
C ILE A 463 -65.00 30.13 2.15
N PRO A 464 -64.95 31.47 1.86
CA PRO A 464 -64.80 31.97 0.49
C PRO A 464 -64.31 33.43 0.23
N ASN A 465 -63.98 33.68 -1.05
CA ASN A 465 -64.31 34.85 -1.89
C ASN A 465 -63.82 36.26 -1.49
N THR A 466 -63.55 37.22 -2.37
CA THR A 466 -63.41 37.45 -3.82
C THR A 466 -63.06 38.94 -3.92
N LEU A 467 -62.47 39.36 -5.05
CA LEU A 467 -62.61 40.65 -5.76
C LEU A 467 -61.24 40.98 -6.36
N THR A 468 -61.01 41.30 -7.64
CA THR A 468 -61.70 41.17 -8.94
C THR A 468 -60.70 41.80 -9.92
N LEU A 469 -60.67 41.30 -11.16
CA LEU A 469 -59.82 41.84 -12.22
C LEU A 469 -60.28 43.20 -12.73
N GLU A 470 -59.33 44.05 -13.12
CA GLU A 470 -59.51 44.97 -14.24
C GLU A 470 -58.52 44.65 -15.36
N GLN A 471 -59.09 44.51 -16.54
CA GLN A 471 -58.52 44.06 -17.80
C GLN A 471 -58.12 45.27 -18.65
N LYS A 472 -57.04 45.15 -19.42
CA LYS A 472 -57.02 45.69 -20.80
C LYS A 472 -55.99 44.97 -21.67
N GLU A 473 -56.51 44.38 -22.73
CA GLU A 473 -55.79 43.62 -23.76
C GLU A 473 -54.93 44.51 -24.68
N GLY A 474 -53.88 43.88 -25.20
CA GLY A 474 -53.67 43.88 -26.66
C GLY A 474 -52.27 44.27 -27.13
N LYS A 475 -51.49 43.31 -27.64
CA LYS A 475 -51.23 43.15 -29.08
C LYS A 475 -50.13 42.12 -29.40
N VAL A 476 -50.54 41.15 -30.24
CA VAL A 476 -49.81 40.56 -31.37
C VAL A 476 -48.60 39.66 -31.07
N LEU A 477 -48.79 38.38 -31.41
CA LEU A 477 -47.79 37.35 -31.62
C LEU A 477 -46.69 37.84 -32.58
N ARG A 478 -45.43 37.85 -32.12
CA ARG A 478 -44.24 37.87 -32.97
C ARG A 478 -43.40 36.64 -32.65
N GLU A 479 -42.91 36.04 -33.73
CA GLU A 479 -42.18 34.78 -33.83
C GLU A 479 -41.04 34.64 -32.81
N GLN A 480 -40.86 33.43 -32.30
CA GLN A 480 -39.66 33.06 -31.54
C GLN A 480 -38.41 33.30 -32.41
N PRO A 481 -37.43 34.10 -31.94
CA PRO A 481 -36.15 34.19 -32.63
C PRO A 481 -35.42 32.85 -32.50
N LYS A 482 -35.05 32.25 -33.63
CA LYS A 482 -34.08 31.14 -33.68
C LYS A 482 -32.78 31.63 -33.04
N ALA A 483 -32.44 31.08 -31.89
CA ALA A 483 -31.18 31.35 -31.21
C ALA A 483 -30.01 30.95 -32.13
N SER A 484 -29.13 31.91 -32.42
CA SER A 484 -27.86 31.67 -33.10
C SER A 484 -26.91 30.91 -32.17
N ILE A 485 -26.23 29.90 -32.73
CA ILE A 485 -25.22 29.08 -32.05
C ILE A 485 -24.18 29.98 -31.35
N PRO A 486 -23.90 29.81 -30.05
CA PRO A 486 -22.89 30.59 -29.36
C PRO A 486 -21.49 30.29 -29.91
N LYS A 487 -20.72 31.33 -30.20
CA LYS A 487 -19.32 31.26 -30.62
C LYS A 487 -18.47 30.61 -29.52
N LYS A 488 -17.59 29.68 -29.91
CA LYS A 488 -16.56 29.08 -29.04
C LYS A 488 -15.78 30.16 -28.31
N ILE A 489 -15.93 30.20 -26.99
CA ILE A 489 -15.02 30.91 -26.10
C ILE A 489 -13.86 29.94 -25.84
N ALA A 490 -12.68 30.25 -26.35
CA ALA A 490 -11.46 29.59 -25.91
C ALA A 490 -11.22 30.04 -24.45
N ARG A 491 -11.56 29.17 -23.49
CA ARG A 491 -11.07 29.31 -22.12
C ARG A 491 -9.58 29.03 -22.14
N THR A 492 -8.77 30.07 -21.90
CA THR A 492 -7.40 29.90 -21.44
C THR A 492 -7.48 29.08 -20.15
N LEU A 493 -6.92 27.87 -20.15
CA LEU A 493 -6.76 27.03 -18.98
C LEU A 493 -5.79 27.73 -18.02
N GLU A 494 -6.32 28.57 -17.13
CA GLU A 494 -5.57 28.92 -15.92
C GLU A 494 -5.47 27.65 -15.07
N GLN A 495 -4.24 27.21 -14.83
CA GLN A 495 -3.92 26.10 -13.94
C GLN A 495 -4.64 26.29 -12.59
N PRO A 496 -5.17 25.22 -11.97
CA PRO A 496 -5.74 25.33 -10.64
C PRO A 496 -4.67 25.89 -9.69
N LYS A 497 -5.00 26.99 -9.01
CA LYS A 497 -4.09 27.58 -8.02
C LYS A 497 -3.87 26.55 -6.92
N ARG A 498 -2.61 26.18 -6.70
CA ARG A 498 -2.18 25.31 -5.58
C ARG A 498 -2.94 25.72 -4.31
N PRO A 499 -3.54 24.77 -3.57
CA PRO A 499 -4.14 25.07 -2.28
C PRO A 499 -3.05 25.72 -1.40
N ARG A 500 -3.39 26.84 -0.76
CA ARG A 500 -2.44 27.54 0.10
C ARG A 500 -2.17 26.66 1.32
N PRO A 501 -0.92 26.52 1.78
CA PRO A 501 -0.62 25.83 3.03
C PRO A 501 -1.50 26.38 4.15
N LYS A 502 -2.09 25.49 4.97
CA LYS A 502 -2.86 25.91 6.14
C LYS A 502 -1.92 26.69 7.07
N GLU A 503 -2.18 27.99 7.23
CA GLU A 503 -1.36 28.86 8.08
C GLU A 503 -1.65 28.51 9.55
N THR A 504 -0.62 28.37 10.38
CA THR A 504 -0.81 28.25 11.83
C THR A 504 -1.44 29.51 12.37
N VAL A 505 -2.58 29.37 13.03
CA VAL A 505 -3.28 30.46 13.71
C VAL A 505 -2.84 30.48 15.17
N GLY A 506 -2.66 31.67 15.74
CA GLY A 506 -2.31 31.80 17.16
C GLY A 506 -3.44 31.29 18.06
N GLU A 507 -3.06 30.62 19.14
CA GLU A 507 -3.98 30.06 20.13
C GLU A 507 -3.94 30.89 21.42
N ARG A 508 -5.08 31.01 22.10
CA ARG A 508 -5.11 31.65 23.42
C ARG A 508 -4.52 30.70 24.46
N LEU A 509 -3.44 31.12 25.12
CA LEU A 509 -2.85 30.37 26.22
C LEU A 509 -3.89 30.07 27.31
N PRO A 510 -3.98 28.80 27.78
CA PRO A 510 -4.76 28.44 28.96
C PRO A 510 -4.34 29.27 30.18
N LYS A 511 -5.28 29.57 31.09
CA LYS A 511 -5.07 30.46 32.25
C LYS A 511 -3.92 30.05 33.20
N HIS A 512 -3.45 28.80 33.12
CA HIS A 512 -2.44 28.22 34.00
C HIS A 512 -1.09 27.97 33.34
N ILE A 513 -0.92 28.33 32.05
CA ILE A 513 0.33 28.14 31.31
C ILE A 513 0.97 29.50 31.04
N LEU A 514 2.18 29.70 31.53
CA LEU A 514 2.98 30.89 31.22
C LEU A 514 3.77 30.66 29.91
N PRO A 515 3.82 31.64 29.00
CA PRO A 515 4.61 31.52 27.78
C PRO A 515 6.10 31.48 28.11
N ARG A 516 6.84 30.60 27.42
CA ARG A 516 8.30 30.49 27.56
C ARG A 516 9.03 31.72 27.01
N TYR A 517 8.46 32.38 25.99
CA TYR A 517 8.97 33.61 25.39
C TYR A 517 7.83 34.60 25.14
N VAL A 518 8.08 35.88 25.45
CA VAL A 518 7.15 36.99 25.18
C VAL A 518 7.83 37.95 24.21
N LEU A 519 7.25 38.10 23.02
CA LEU A 519 7.79 38.94 21.94
C LEU A 519 6.81 40.06 21.60
N THR A 520 7.32 41.25 21.36
CA THR A 520 6.52 42.34 20.74
C THR A 520 6.59 42.25 19.21
N PRO A 521 5.52 42.58 18.47
CA PRO A 521 5.56 42.63 17.00
C PRO A 521 6.76 43.46 16.49
N GLY A 522 7.50 42.91 15.52
CA GLY A 522 8.71 43.52 14.95
C GLY A 522 10.01 43.24 15.70
N GLN A 523 9.95 42.62 16.89
CA GLN A 523 11.15 42.22 17.64
C GLN A 523 11.71 40.89 17.10
N PRO A 524 13.00 40.82 16.71
CA PRO A 524 13.58 39.56 16.25
C PRO A 524 13.68 38.56 17.39
N PHE A 525 13.31 37.33 17.08
CA PHE A 525 13.46 36.14 17.90
C PHE A 525 14.55 35.28 17.30
N LEU A 526 15.60 35.04 18.09
CA LEU A 526 16.68 34.13 17.77
C LEU A 526 16.77 33.12 18.91
N TYR A 527 16.63 31.85 18.59
CA TYR A 527 16.76 30.77 19.55
C TYR A 527 17.80 29.77 19.06
N ASP A 528 18.94 29.74 19.75
CA ASP A 528 20.00 28.77 19.50
C ASP A 528 19.61 27.43 20.13
N ILE A 529 19.68 26.35 19.35
CA ILE A 529 19.43 25.02 19.88
C ILE A 529 20.57 24.67 20.85
N PRO A 530 20.27 24.31 22.12
CA PRO A 530 21.29 23.94 23.10
C PRO A 530 22.17 22.81 22.56
N LYS A 531 23.50 22.95 22.67
CA LYS A 531 24.49 21.94 22.27
C LYS A 531 25.26 21.50 23.51
N ASP A 532 25.40 20.20 23.69
CA ASP A 532 26.47 19.67 24.53
C ASP A 532 27.79 19.68 23.72
N SER A 533 28.92 19.87 24.41
CA SER A 533 30.19 20.25 23.75
C SER A 533 30.81 19.17 22.86
N THR A 534 30.25 17.96 22.84
CA THR A 534 30.73 16.77 22.10
C THR A 534 29.95 16.49 20.82
N ASP A 535 28.88 17.25 20.56
CA ASP A 535 27.83 16.81 19.65
C ASP A 535 27.86 17.61 18.33
N GLU A 536 28.03 16.91 17.21
CA GLU A 536 27.95 17.52 15.87
C GLU A 536 26.50 17.49 15.35
N PHE A 537 25.95 18.65 15.01
CA PHE A 537 24.59 18.76 14.44
C PHE A 537 24.42 17.91 13.18
N TYR A 538 23.39 17.06 13.15
CA TYR A 538 23.07 16.19 12.01
C TYR A 538 21.88 16.74 11.20
N SER A 539 20.71 16.89 11.83
CA SER A 539 19.50 17.35 11.13
C SER A 539 18.51 18.11 12.02
N PHE A 540 17.62 18.88 11.38
CA PHE A 540 16.52 19.60 12.01
C PHE A 540 15.25 19.43 11.18
N ARG A 541 14.12 19.09 11.82
CA ARG A 541 12.80 19.09 11.20
C ARG A 541 11.75 19.71 12.13
N TRP A 542 10.76 20.37 11.54
CA TRP A 542 9.58 20.84 12.27
C TRP A 542 8.63 19.66 12.48
N GLU A 543 8.09 19.47 13.69
CA GLU A 543 7.04 18.47 13.92
C GLU A 543 5.66 19.03 13.53
N ASN A 544 5.47 20.34 13.72
CA ASN A 544 4.29 21.08 13.28
C ASN A 544 4.73 22.25 12.39
N PRO A 545 3.93 22.64 11.37
CA PRO A 545 4.29 23.75 10.49
C PRO A 545 4.53 25.02 11.33
N PRO A 546 5.66 25.74 11.15
CA PRO A 546 5.97 26.88 11.99
C PRO A 546 5.15 28.13 11.58
N PRO A 547 5.06 29.15 12.46
CA PRO A 547 4.47 30.44 12.13
C PRO A 547 5.07 31.06 10.88
N LYS A 548 4.24 31.76 10.09
CA LYS A 548 4.69 32.42 8.87
C LYS A 548 5.90 33.32 9.12
N GLY A 549 6.97 33.07 8.36
CA GLY A 549 8.24 33.80 8.44
C GLY A 549 9.21 33.29 9.50
N MET A 550 8.87 32.23 10.25
CA MET A 550 9.79 31.51 11.12
C MET A 550 10.52 30.44 10.31
N TYR A 551 11.84 30.36 10.46
CA TYR A 551 12.68 29.39 9.76
C TYR A 551 13.91 29.02 10.58
N PHE A 552 14.51 27.89 10.25
CA PHE A 552 15.76 27.44 10.86
C PHE A 552 16.96 27.83 10.00
N LEU A 553 18.00 28.39 10.62
CA LEU A 553 19.26 28.73 9.97
C LEU A 553 20.28 27.62 10.22
N TYR A 554 20.66 26.88 9.16
CA TYR A 554 21.63 25.79 9.25
C TYR A 554 23.04 26.27 9.64
N GLU A 555 23.45 27.45 9.18
CA GLU A 555 24.79 28.01 9.46
C GLU A 555 24.98 28.31 10.95
N SER A 556 24.00 28.93 11.60
CA SER A 556 24.04 29.29 13.01
C SER A 556 23.41 28.24 13.93
N LYS A 557 22.71 27.24 13.37
CA LYS A 557 21.96 26.19 14.09
C LYS A 557 20.93 26.80 15.05
N SER A 558 20.18 27.78 14.54
CA SER A 558 19.27 28.63 15.33
C SER A 558 17.93 28.83 14.63
N ILE A 559 16.84 28.88 15.39
CA ILE A 559 15.52 29.28 14.89
C ILE A 559 15.45 30.81 14.87
N ASN A 560 15.04 31.37 13.73
CA ASN A 560 14.87 32.81 13.54
C ASN A 560 13.42 33.16 13.19
N TRP A 561 12.89 34.22 13.78
CA TRP A 561 11.56 34.73 13.49
C TRP A 561 11.42 36.21 13.80
N VAL A 562 10.60 36.92 13.02
CA VAL A 562 10.19 38.30 13.33
C VAL A 562 8.64 38.34 13.26
N PRO A 563 7.93 38.40 14.39
CA PRO A 563 6.48 38.40 14.42
C PRO A 563 5.93 39.69 13.81
N THR A 564 4.83 39.57 13.07
CA THR A 564 4.11 40.69 12.46
C THR A 564 2.90 41.11 13.29
N GLU A 565 2.33 42.30 13.02
CA GLU A 565 1.13 42.80 13.72
C GLU A 565 -0.12 41.90 13.58
N LYS A 566 -0.09 40.93 12.66
CA LYS A 566 -1.16 39.94 12.45
C LYS A 566 -0.98 38.63 13.23
N GLN A 567 0.18 38.44 13.85
CA GLN A 567 0.54 37.24 14.61
C GLN A 567 0.49 37.57 16.10
N LEU A 568 -0.71 37.90 16.55
CA LEU A 568 -1.04 38.09 17.96
C LEU A 568 -1.54 36.74 18.50
N ASP A 569 -1.40 36.49 19.80
CA ASP A 569 -1.61 35.20 20.48
C ASP A 569 -0.38 34.28 20.50
N ALA A 570 -0.52 33.10 21.13
CA ALA A 570 0.58 32.18 21.37
C ALA A 570 0.71 31.15 20.24
N PHE A 571 1.94 30.82 19.88
CA PHE A 571 2.23 29.84 18.84
C PHE A 571 2.98 28.66 19.46
N PRO A 572 2.40 27.46 19.49
CA PRO A 572 3.13 26.25 19.89
C PRO A 572 4.18 25.94 18.81
N ILE A 573 5.40 25.65 19.24
CA ILE A 573 6.52 25.34 18.36
C ILE A 573 7.06 23.98 18.79
N SER A 574 7.05 23.04 17.86
CA SER A 574 7.55 21.67 18.07
C SER A 574 8.56 21.34 16.97
N TYR A 575 9.73 20.86 17.35
CA TYR A 575 10.83 20.55 16.43
C TYR A 575 11.63 19.35 16.94
N LEU A 576 12.19 18.59 16.01
CA LEU A 576 13.14 17.51 16.27
C LEU A 576 14.52 17.92 15.72
N ALA A 577 15.53 17.89 16.58
CA ALA A 577 16.93 18.11 16.18
C ALA A 577 17.76 16.88 16.56
N ARG A 578 18.47 16.29 15.59
CA ARG A 578 19.37 15.14 15.80
C ARG A 578 20.81 15.63 15.86
N MET A 579 21.55 15.17 16.87
CA MET A 579 22.99 15.39 17.00
C MET A 579 23.72 14.05 16.81
N LYS A 580 24.90 14.09 16.20
CA LYS A 580 25.84 12.98 16.02
C LYS A 580 26.78 12.94 17.24
N VAL A 581 26.94 11.77 17.84
CA VAL A 581 27.78 11.54 19.03
C VAL A 581 28.89 10.56 18.64
N ASP A 582 30.15 11.00 18.79
CA ASP A 582 31.42 10.24 18.65
C ASP A 582 31.59 9.32 17.42
N GLU A 583 32.43 9.74 16.47
CA GLU A 583 33.05 8.84 15.46
C GLU A 583 34.48 8.45 15.90
N ILE A 584 34.72 7.15 16.12
CA ILE A 584 36.08 6.60 16.19
C ILE A 584 36.55 6.37 14.74
N VAL A 585 37.34 7.30 14.22
CA VAL A 585 37.96 7.17 12.89
C VAL A 585 39.28 6.42 13.03
N GLU A 586 39.33 5.15 12.65
CA GLU A 586 40.61 4.45 12.43
C GLU A 586 41.19 4.81 11.06
N SER A 587 42.42 5.33 11.07
CA SER A 587 43.16 5.69 9.86
C SER A 587 43.90 4.48 9.29
N THR A 588 43.41 3.89 8.20
CA THR A 588 44.14 2.85 7.47
C THR A 588 45.15 3.51 6.52
N THR A 589 46.43 3.49 6.90
CA THR A 589 47.54 3.84 5.99
C THR A 589 47.76 2.73 4.97
N ALA A 590 47.60 3.04 3.68
CA ALA A 590 48.06 2.20 2.58
C ALA A 590 49.60 2.14 2.58
N SER A 591 50.16 0.96 2.86
CA SER A 591 51.56 0.66 2.58
C SER A 591 51.66 0.13 1.15
N THR A 592 52.54 0.76 0.38
CA THR A 592 53.00 0.30 -0.92
C THR A 592 54.20 -0.61 -0.67
N GLU A 593 54.13 -1.88 -1.03
CA GLU A 593 55.31 -2.70 -1.33
C GLU A 593 55.03 -3.64 -2.52
N ASP A 594 55.81 -3.38 -3.58
CA ASP A 594 56.32 -4.20 -4.69
C ASP A 594 55.41 -5.10 -5.56
#